data_AF-A0A6V7WKH6-F1
#
_entry.id   AF-A0A6V7WKH6-F1
#
_cell.length_a   1.000
_cell.length_b   1.000
_cell.length_c   1.000
_cell.angle_alpha   90.00
_cell.angle_beta   90.00
_cell.angle_gamma   90.00
#
_symmetry.space_group_name_H-M   'P 1'
#
loop_
_entity.id
_entity.type
_entity.pdbx_description
1 polymer ?
#
loop_
_entity_poly.entity_id
_entity_poly.type
_entity_poly.pdbx_seq_one_letter_code
_entity_poly.pdbx_strand_id
1 'polypeptide(L)'
;MQGGQPSVYKHESSDYRTLLSMCKRLRLPCLVDNIPIYDKDNQFVLKIGPKAGILSRALVQLILKMMWNSFTIVNKHPDDLANLLPIFGLWRSASGSRVTFRLIQLPIETNANRYLNFLNYVREQLRHTNMIIHTDDLGTVHSILTQASRLNMTESRHSYLISNMDLRLLEDFLGSEFHCNITGFQFVRHTPLIKLDLSLAMEAVGIIGSALVALQQRQLEPRTQQLLCDADDQWIDGMLVLEQMRKLRKLGIKHSVFDIVKDVGGTRKDNSISGITRLPNGTFSEIGEWNDINKSWTFDNRYEERNKWRFKVGERGLPDLRGEKLRAVVYLEEPFVMRKFQPSLPSNSKSLGKQIKSGNLNIFQQQRGWPSGEQQPSFEEINNEEIEDDNSLYEGFCIDLLREMAKLLNFTYELVEVDDGAYGVEDEYGHWNGIIGVLQRHEADLSVSALTITYSRVSVVDFTLPFMHLGIAILLRRGMGTDDGERISAPGANFFTFMEPLSLSVWMALGIAYIGVASTMWLLAKCSPYEWQ
;
A
#
# COMPACT_ATOMS: atom_id res chain seq x y z
N MET A 1 0.89 -35.15 32.20
CA MET A 1 0.43 -35.55 30.86
C MET A 1 -0.73 -36.52 31.02
N GLN A 2 -1.96 -36.03 30.87
CA GLN A 2 -3.11 -36.86 30.48
C GLN A 2 -3.52 -36.36 29.10
N GLY A 3 -3.64 -37.28 28.15
CA GLY A 3 -3.99 -37.00 26.77
C GLY A 3 -5.46 -36.62 26.66
N GLY A 4 -5.72 -35.46 26.05
CA GLY A 4 -7.00 -35.06 25.50
C GLY A 4 -6.82 -34.79 24.01
N GLN A 5 -7.76 -35.28 23.20
CA GLN A 5 -7.72 -35.21 21.74
C GLN A 5 -7.66 -33.77 21.19
N PRO A 6 -7.10 -33.59 19.97
CA PRO A 6 -7.00 -32.30 19.32
C PRO A 6 -8.27 -32.03 18.52
N SER A 7 -9.08 -31.06 18.93
CA SER A 7 -9.86 -30.19 18.01
C SER A 7 -10.88 -29.36 18.80
N VAL A 8 -10.90 -28.06 18.50
CA VAL A 8 -11.94 -27.09 18.85
C VAL A 8 -12.13 -26.86 20.36
N TYR A 9 -11.38 -25.96 21.00
CA TYR A 9 -11.86 -25.15 22.14
C TYR A 9 -10.81 -24.08 22.51
N LYS A 10 -10.75 -22.95 21.79
CA LYS A 10 -10.00 -21.75 22.22
C LYS A 10 -10.86 -20.95 23.23
N HIS A 11 -11.36 -21.63 24.27
CA HIS A 11 -12.12 -21.06 25.39
C HIS A 11 -11.41 -21.37 26.74
N GLU A 12 -10.09 -21.58 26.69
CA GLU A 12 -9.25 -22.10 27.79
C GLU A 12 -8.61 -21.03 28.69
N SER A 13 -9.05 -19.75 28.66
CA SER A 13 -8.36 -18.72 29.45
C SER A 13 -8.54 -18.85 30.98
N SER A 14 -9.60 -19.56 31.41
CA SER A 14 -9.89 -19.89 32.81
C SER A 14 -9.02 -21.07 33.30
N ASP A 15 -8.92 -22.11 32.48
CA ASP A 15 -8.47 -23.43 32.94
C ASP A 15 -6.96 -23.50 33.09
N TYR A 16 -6.21 -22.79 32.23
CA TYR A 16 -4.76 -22.69 32.37
C TYR A 16 -4.37 -21.99 33.68
N ARG A 17 -5.14 -20.98 34.12
CA ARG A 17 -4.81 -20.20 35.32
C ARG A 17 -4.88 -21.07 36.56
N THR A 18 -5.92 -21.90 36.63
CA THR A 18 -6.09 -22.89 37.70
C THR A 18 -4.93 -23.88 37.71
N LEU A 19 -4.54 -24.41 36.53
CA LEU A 19 -3.42 -25.33 36.40
C LEU A 19 -2.10 -24.67 36.86
N LEU A 20 -1.79 -23.46 36.41
CA LEU A 20 -0.58 -22.74 36.81
C LEU A 20 -0.54 -22.42 38.30
N SER A 21 -1.68 -22.07 38.88
CA SER A 21 -1.82 -21.86 40.33
C SER A 21 -1.55 -23.16 41.11
N MET A 22 -2.07 -24.29 40.62
CA MET A 22 -1.79 -25.61 41.20
C MET A 22 -0.31 -26.00 41.10
N CYS A 23 0.36 -25.69 39.98
CA CYS A 23 1.82 -25.93 39.84
C CYS A 23 2.61 -25.23 40.96
N LYS A 24 2.24 -23.98 41.28
CA LYS A 24 2.87 -23.22 42.37
C LYS A 24 2.57 -23.83 43.73
N ARG A 25 1.29 -24.15 43.99
CA ARG A 25 0.83 -24.69 45.28
C ARG A 25 1.49 -26.02 45.59
N LEU A 26 1.49 -26.95 44.63
CA LEU A 26 2.00 -28.32 44.78
C LEU A 26 3.52 -28.43 44.54
N ARG A 27 4.20 -27.31 44.21
CA ARG A 27 5.63 -27.26 43.82
C ARG A 27 5.98 -28.15 42.62
N LEU A 28 5.07 -28.24 41.64
CA LEU A 28 5.24 -29.03 40.43
C LEU A 28 5.88 -28.17 39.32
N PRO A 29 7.05 -28.54 38.76
CA PRO A 29 7.60 -27.86 37.59
C PRO A 29 6.67 -28.02 36.39
N CYS A 30 6.25 -26.90 35.81
CA CYS A 30 5.35 -26.83 34.67
C CYS A 30 6.03 -26.11 33.51
N LEU A 31 6.02 -26.73 32.34
CA LEU A 31 6.51 -26.15 31.10
C LEU A 31 5.31 -25.64 30.33
N VAL A 32 5.34 -24.36 29.96
CA VAL A 32 4.30 -23.74 29.16
C VAL A 32 4.87 -23.06 27.93
N ASP A 33 4.05 -23.00 26.91
CA ASP A 33 4.23 -22.14 25.76
C ASP A 33 4.04 -20.66 26.14
N ASN A 34 3.75 -19.81 25.16
CA ASN A 34 3.70 -18.36 25.35
C ASN A 34 2.34 -17.85 25.86
N ILE A 35 1.85 -18.43 26.95
CA ILE A 35 0.62 -17.96 27.62
C ILE A 35 0.95 -16.70 28.46
N PRO A 36 0.11 -15.64 28.42
CA PRO A 36 0.27 -14.48 29.30
C PRO A 36 0.06 -14.89 30.77
N ILE A 37 1.17 -15.06 31.50
CA ILE A 37 1.15 -15.35 32.94
C ILE A 37 1.01 -14.03 33.71
N TYR A 38 -0.08 -13.90 34.48
CA TYR A 38 -0.35 -12.75 35.35
C TYR A 38 0.42 -12.84 36.68
N ASP A 39 0.67 -14.04 37.20
CA ASP A 39 1.51 -14.29 38.38
C ASP A 39 2.98 -14.40 37.97
N LYS A 40 3.66 -13.23 37.89
CA LYS A 40 5.08 -13.16 37.53
C LYS A 40 6.01 -13.82 38.56
N ASP A 41 5.51 -14.10 39.76
CA ASP A 41 6.27 -14.67 40.88
C ASP A 41 6.17 -16.20 40.93
N ASN A 42 5.45 -16.83 39.99
CA ASN A 42 5.35 -18.28 39.93
C ASN A 42 6.65 -18.92 39.38
N GLN A 43 7.58 -19.21 40.30
CA GLN A 43 8.86 -19.82 39.95
C GLN A 43 8.75 -21.24 39.39
N PHE A 44 7.65 -21.95 39.63
CA PHE A 44 7.48 -23.33 39.18
C PHE A 44 7.07 -23.45 37.71
N VAL A 45 6.91 -22.33 37.02
CA VAL A 45 6.51 -22.29 35.62
C VAL A 45 7.68 -21.82 34.77
N LEU A 46 8.03 -22.60 33.75
CA LEU A 46 9.09 -22.32 32.78
C LEU A 46 8.46 -22.06 31.41
N LYS A 47 8.86 -20.99 30.74
CA LYS A 47 8.35 -20.62 29.42
C LYS A 47 9.29 -21.10 28.32
N ILE A 48 8.83 -22.05 27.52
CA ILE A 48 9.61 -22.64 26.41
C ILE A 48 9.25 -22.06 25.04
N GLY A 49 8.07 -21.47 24.90
CA GLY A 49 7.63 -20.82 23.68
C GLY A 49 8.35 -19.48 23.40
N PRO A 50 8.15 -18.91 22.19
CA PRO A 50 8.71 -17.60 21.84
C PRO A 50 8.18 -16.53 22.79
N LYS A 51 9.06 -15.62 23.23
CA LYS A 51 8.69 -14.53 24.15
C LYS A 51 7.52 -13.67 23.64
N ALA A 52 6.53 -13.40 24.48
CA ALA A 52 5.40 -12.52 24.15
C ALA A 52 5.83 -11.19 23.50
N GLY A 53 5.13 -10.82 22.43
CA GLY A 53 5.37 -9.57 21.68
C GLY A 53 6.64 -9.55 20.84
N ILE A 54 7.38 -10.66 20.74
CA ILE A 54 8.52 -10.72 19.81
C ILE A 54 8.06 -10.67 18.35
N LEU A 55 7.04 -11.46 18.00
CA LEU A 55 6.51 -11.55 16.65
C LEU A 55 6.02 -10.19 16.16
N SER A 56 5.33 -9.44 16.99
CA SER A 56 4.84 -8.12 16.60
C SER A 56 5.93 -7.09 16.46
N ARG A 57 6.98 -7.12 17.30
CA ARG A 57 8.15 -6.23 17.11
C ARG A 57 8.92 -6.57 15.83
N ALA A 58 9.14 -7.86 15.57
CA ALA A 58 9.77 -8.35 14.36
C ALA A 58 8.96 -7.96 13.11
N LEU A 59 7.65 -8.18 13.14
CA LEU A 59 6.71 -7.81 12.08
C LEU A 59 6.68 -6.31 11.83
N VAL A 60 6.64 -5.49 12.90
CA VAL A 60 6.68 -4.03 12.80
C VAL A 60 7.94 -3.54 12.08
N GLN A 61 9.11 -4.05 12.48
CA GLN A 61 10.37 -3.68 11.84
C GLN A 61 10.47 -4.19 10.40
N LEU A 62 9.90 -5.36 10.11
CA LEU A 62 9.87 -5.92 8.76
C LEU A 62 9.01 -5.04 7.83
N ILE A 63 7.82 -4.62 8.27
CA ILE A 63 6.94 -3.71 7.52
C ILE A 63 7.63 -2.38 7.21
N LEU A 64 8.33 -1.81 8.20
CA LEU A 64 9.12 -0.58 8.00
C LEU A 64 10.22 -0.79 6.95
N LYS A 65 10.91 -1.94 7.00
CA LYS A 65 11.96 -2.26 6.02
C LYS A 65 11.39 -2.49 4.61
N MET A 66 10.20 -3.07 4.52
CA MET A 66 9.47 -3.25 3.26
C MET A 66 8.80 -1.96 2.76
N MET A 67 8.85 -0.85 3.51
CA MET A 67 8.28 0.45 3.14
C MET A 67 6.78 0.41 2.84
N TRP A 68 6.01 -0.48 3.49
CA TRP A 68 4.57 -0.55 3.26
C TRP A 68 3.88 0.70 3.82
N ASN A 69 3.32 1.52 2.92
CA ASN A 69 2.55 2.72 3.25
C ASN A 69 1.06 2.45 3.48
N SER A 70 0.53 1.37 2.90
CA SER A 70 -0.86 0.97 3.01
C SER A 70 -1.01 -0.55 3.05
N PHE A 71 -1.83 -1.07 3.97
CA PHE A 71 -2.08 -2.51 4.10
C PHE A 71 -3.35 -2.85 4.91
N THR A 72 -3.88 -4.05 4.72
CA THR A 72 -4.99 -4.58 5.53
C THR A 72 -4.46 -5.59 6.54
N ILE A 73 -4.78 -5.42 7.82
CA ILE A 73 -4.53 -6.43 8.85
C ILE A 73 -5.80 -7.26 9.01
N VAL A 74 -5.65 -8.57 8.88
CA VAL A 74 -6.72 -9.55 8.96
C VAL A 74 -6.50 -10.39 10.20
N ASN A 75 -7.50 -10.47 11.07
CA ASN A 75 -7.41 -11.25 12.30
C ASN A 75 -8.63 -12.17 12.46
N LYS A 76 -8.41 -13.42 12.88
CA LYS A 76 -9.51 -14.39 13.10
C LYS A 76 -10.21 -14.19 14.44
N HIS A 77 -9.45 -14.03 15.53
CA HIS A 77 -10.01 -13.95 16.89
C HIS A 77 -9.72 -12.59 17.54
N PRO A 78 -10.68 -12.01 18.28
CA PRO A 78 -10.48 -10.71 18.93
C PRO A 78 -9.38 -10.77 20.00
N ASP A 79 -9.20 -11.91 20.67
CA ASP A 79 -8.20 -12.10 21.72
C ASP A 79 -6.75 -12.02 21.20
N ASP A 80 -6.54 -12.37 19.93
CA ASP A 80 -5.23 -12.34 19.28
C ASP A 80 -4.78 -10.88 18.98
N LEU A 81 -5.66 -9.88 19.16
CA LEU A 81 -5.35 -8.46 19.00
C LEU A 81 -4.28 -7.97 19.98
N ALA A 82 -4.17 -8.59 21.16
CA ALA A 82 -3.13 -8.27 22.14
C ALA A 82 -1.72 -8.42 21.56
N ASN A 83 -1.53 -9.41 20.68
CA ASN A 83 -0.26 -9.63 19.99
C ASN A 83 0.05 -8.52 18.98
N LEU A 84 -0.98 -7.90 18.42
CA LEU A 84 -0.88 -6.84 17.40
C LEU A 84 -0.73 -5.44 18.00
N LEU A 85 -0.82 -5.27 19.33
CA LEU A 85 -0.74 -3.97 20.00
C LEU A 85 0.49 -3.12 19.61
N PRO A 86 1.72 -3.68 19.48
CA PRO A 86 2.89 -2.90 19.06
C PRO A 86 2.77 -2.30 17.65
N ILE A 87 1.93 -2.86 16.77
CA ILE A 87 1.70 -2.34 15.41
C ILE A 87 1.00 -0.98 15.47
N PHE A 88 0.08 -0.76 16.42
CA PHE A 88 -0.52 0.57 16.60
C PHE A 88 0.50 1.62 17.07
N GLY A 89 1.64 1.18 17.63
CA GLY A 89 2.79 2.03 17.90
C GLY A 89 3.42 2.60 16.62
N LEU A 90 3.43 1.85 15.51
CA LEU A 90 3.90 2.35 14.20
C LEU A 90 3.08 3.54 13.73
N TRP A 91 1.76 3.46 13.87
CA TRP A 91 0.84 4.54 13.49
C TRP A 91 1.18 5.85 14.21
N ARG A 92 1.62 5.74 15.47
CA ARG A 92 1.94 6.88 16.34
C ARG A 92 3.39 7.36 16.20
N SER A 93 4.32 6.46 15.89
CA SER A 93 5.77 6.73 15.87
C SER A 93 6.28 7.17 14.49
N ALA A 94 5.55 6.89 13.40
CA ALA A 94 5.89 7.36 12.06
C ALA A 94 5.42 8.83 11.86
N SER A 95 6.07 9.78 12.52
CA SER A 95 5.74 11.22 12.48
C SER A 95 5.97 11.90 11.11
N GLY A 96 6.21 11.15 10.04
CA GLY A 96 6.51 11.69 8.70
C GLY A 96 5.79 11.01 7.53
N SER A 97 5.43 9.73 7.65
CA SER A 97 4.70 8.99 6.61
C SER A 97 3.39 8.47 7.18
N ARG A 98 2.26 8.87 6.61
CA ARG A 98 0.94 8.41 7.04
C ARG A 98 0.75 6.96 6.58
N VAL A 99 1.16 6.02 7.41
CA VAL A 99 0.83 4.60 7.21
C VAL A 99 -0.69 4.43 7.37
N THR A 100 -1.36 4.03 6.30
CA THR A 100 -2.81 3.78 6.29
C THR A 100 -3.07 2.28 6.38
N PHE A 101 -3.65 1.83 7.48
CA PHE A 101 -4.06 0.42 7.57
C PHE A 101 -5.48 0.28 8.08
N ARG A 102 -6.10 -0.83 7.68
CA ARG A 102 -7.41 -1.25 8.16
C ARG A 102 -7.26 -2.56 8.90
N LEU A 103 -7.74 -2.62 10.14
CA LEU A 103 -7.89 -3.87 10.87
C LEU A 103 -9.28 -4.43 10.60
N ILE A 104 -9.33 -5.66 10.10
CA ILE A 104 -10.58 -6.38 9.79
C ILE A 104 -10.56 -7.72 10.50
N GLN A 105 -11.64 -8.00 11.23
CA GLN A 105 -11.87 -9.32 11.80
C GLN A 105 -12.51 -10.22 10.74
N LEU A 106 -11.99 -11.44 10.60
CA LEU A 106 -12.59 -12.46 9.75
C LEU A 106 -13.94 -12.91 10.32
N PRO A 107 -14.93 -13.20 9.46
CA PRO A 107 -16.19 -13.74 9.91
C PRO A 107 -15.97 -15.11 10.59
N ILE A 108 -16.59 -15.30 11.76
CA ILE A 108 -16.42 -16.48 12.62
C ILE A 108 -17.14 -17.73 12.07
N GLU A 109 -18.04 -17.55 11.09
CA GLU A 109 -18.88 -18.62 10.55
C GLU A 109 -18.21 -19.49 9.49
N THR A 110 -18.56 -20.78 9.48
CA THR A 110 -18.00 -21.89 8.69
C THR A 110 -18.36 -21.91 7.20
N ASN A 111 -19.00 -20.88 6.66
CA ASN A 111 -19.43 -20.88 5.26
C ASN A 111 -18.26 -20.63 4.30
N ALA A 112 -18.02 -21.57 3.39
CA ALA A 112 -16.88 -21.60 2.47
C ALA A 112 -16.72 -20.34 1.59
N ASN A 113 -17.79 -19.59 1.31
CA ASN A 113 -17.78 -18.47 0.36
C ASN A 113 -17.60 -17.07 1.01
N ARG A 114 -17.42 -16.95 2.33
CA ARG A 114 -17.34 -15.62 2.97
C ARG A 114 -15.99 -14.93 2.83
N TYR A 115 -14.87 -15.64 2.73
CA TYR A 115 -13.57 -14.98 2.50
C TYR A 115 -13.56 -14.29 1.13
N LEU A 116 -14.26 -14.83 0.12
CA LEU A 116 -14.42 -14.18 -1.18
C LEU A 116 -15.09 -12.80 -1.08
N ASN A 117 -16.17 -12.66 -0.30
CA ASN A 117 -16.83 -11.36 -0.09
C ASN A 117 -15.92 -10.37 0.62
N PHE A 118 -15.18 -10.83 1.63
CA PHE A 118 -14.18 -10.04 2.32
C PHE A 118 -13.07 -9.59 1.36
N LEU A 119 -12.53 -10.49 0.55
CA LEU A 119 -11.48 -10.19 -0.42
C LEU A 119 -11.97 -9.23 -1.51
N ASN A 120 -13.22 -9.39 -1.97
CA ASN A 120 -13.88 -8.42 -2.85
C ASN A 120 -13.96 -7.04 -2.20
N TYR A 121 -14.34 -6.95 -0.92
CA TYR A 121 -14.33 -5.67 -0.18
C TYR A 121 -12.91 -5.07 -0.13
N VAL A 122 -11.88 -5.87 0.17
CA VAL A 122 -10.49 -5.39 0.19
C VAL A 122 -10.07 -4.89 -1.20
N ARG A 123 -10.37 -5.64 -2.25
CA ARG A 123 -10.00 -5.29 -3.63
C ARG A 123 -10.70 -4.04 -4.14
N GLU A 124 -12.02 -3.97 -3.98
CA GLU A 124 -12.86 -2.91 -4.57
C GLU A 124 -12.89 -1.63 -3.72
N GLN A 125 -13.04 -1.79 -2.39
CA GLN A 125 -13.27 -0.66 -1.49
C GLN A 125 -11.98 -0.14 -0.86
N LEU A 126 -11.13 -1.04 -0.33
CA LEU A 126 -9.88 -0.62 0.31
C LEU A 126 -8.75 -0.41 -0.69
N ARG A 127 -8.74 -1.18 -1.79
CA ARG A 127 -7.71 -1.16 -2.83
C ARG A 127 -6.29 -1.38 -2.29
N HIS A 128 -6.16 -2.04 -1.15
CA HIS A 128 -4.86 -2.41 -0.59
C HIS A 128 -4.29 -3.63 -1.33
N THR A 129 -3.06 -3.53 -1.81
CA THR A 129 -2.31 -4.64 -2.43
C THR A 129 -1.57 -5.49 -1.40
N ASN A 130 -1.27 -4.91 -0.24
CA ASN A 130 -0.57 -5.56 0.86
C ASN A 130 -1.54 -6.02 1.95
N MET A 131 -1.36 -7.25 2.43
CA MET A 131 -2.22 -7.84 3.46
C MET A 131 -1.39 -8.57 4.51
N ILE A 132 -1.73 -8.36 5.78
CA ILE A 132 -1.18 -9.08 6.92
C ILE A 132 -2.25 -10.05 7.42
N ILE A 133 -1.94 -11.35 7.40
CA ILE A 133 -2.85 -12.39 7.88
C ILE A 133 -2.36 -12.88 9.25
N HIS A 134 -3.12 -12.53 10.29
CA HIS A 134 -2.89 -12.98 11.67
C HIS A 134 -3.86 -14.10 12.03
N THR A 135 -3.37 -15.32 12.08
CA THR A 135 -4.13 -16.51 12.47
C THR A 135 -3.20 -17.65 12.87
N ASP A 136 -3.56 -18.40 13.91
CA ASP A 136 -2.87 -19.63 14.31
C ASP A 136 -3.32 -20.84 13.47
N ASP A 137 -4.46 -20.73 12.79
CA ASP A 137 -5.01 -21.78 11.94
C ASP A 137 -4.50 -21.68 10.50
N LEU A 138 -3.64 -22.65 10.14
CA LEU A 138 -3.04 -22.77 8.82
C LEU A 138 -4.08 -23.06 7.72
N GLY A 139 -5.17 -23.76 8.06
CA GLY A 139 -6.27 -24.03 7.12
C GLY A 139 -6.99 -22.75 6.69
N THR A 140 -7.10 -21.77 7.61
CA THR A 140 -7.64 -20.44 7.30
C THR A 140 -6.73 -19.68 6.35
N VAL A 141 -5.40 -19.73 6.55
CA VAL A 141 -4.42 -19.11 5.64
C VAL A 141 -4.56 -19.67 4.23
N HIS A 142 -4.54 -21.01 4.11
CA HIS A 142 -4.70 -21.68 2.83
C HIS A 142 -6.03 -21.29 2.16
N SER A 143 -7.15 -21.31 2.89
CA SER A 143 -8.46 -20.95 2.34
C SER A 143 -8.51 -19.51 1.82
N ILE A 144 -7.91 -18.55 2.53
CA ILE A 144 -7.83 -17.15 2.09
C ILE A 144 -6.99 -17.04 0.81
N LEU A 145 -5.82 -17.68 0.76
CA LEU A 145 -4.94 -17.65 -0.41
C LEU A 145 -5.58 -18.31 -1.64
N THR A 146 -6.21 -19.49 -1.48
CA THR A 146 -6.93 -20.14 -2.58
C THR A 146 -8.09 -19.29 -3.10
N GLN A 147 -8.83 -18.60 -2.22
CA GLN A 147 -9.90 -17.69 -2.65
C GLN A 147 -9.37 -16.39 -3.25
N ALA A 148 -8.23 -15.89 -2.80
CA ALA A 148 -7.54 -14.75 -3.39
C ALA A 148 -7.06 -15.05 -4.81
N SER A 149 -6.62 -16.29 -5.08
CA SER A 149 -6.25 -16.72 -6.44
C SER A 149 -7.42 -16.57 -7.42
N ARG A 150 -8.65 -16.91 -6.99
CA ARG A 150 -9.87 -16.74 -7.81
C ARG A 150 -10.20 -15.28 -8.15
N LEU A 151 -9.60 -14.32 -7.45
CA LEU A 151 -9.82 -12.88 -7.64
C LEU A 151 -8.62 -12.17 -8.28
N ASN A 152 -7.64 -12.93 -8.80
CA ASN A 152 -6.35 -12.46 -9.28
C ASN A 152 -5.60 -11.62 -8.21
N MET A 153 -5.85 -11.92 -6.94
CA MET A 153 -5.16 -11.30 -5.82
C MET A 153 -3.86 -12.03 -5.46
N THR A 154 -3.43 -12.98 -6.28
CA THR A 154 -2.16 -13.74 -6.12
C THR A 154 -1.14 -13.41 -7.20
N GLU A 155 -1.37 -12.33 -7.96
CA GLU A 155 -0.40 -11.80 -8.92
C GLU A 155 0.73 -11.03 -8.24
N SER A 156 1.83 -10.80 -8.97
CA SER A 156 3.09 -10.18 -8.51
C SER A 156 2.91 -8.85 -7.75
N ARG A 157 1.87 -8.08 -8.07
CA ARG A 157 1.57 -6.80 -7.40
C ARG A 157 1.11 -6.92 -5.95
N HIS A 158 0.63 -8.10 -5.53
CA HIS A 158 0.11 -8.30 -4.17
C HIS A 158 1.21 -8.87 -3.28
N SER A 159 1.15 -8.51 -2.00
CA SER A 159 2.04 -9.09 -0.99
C SER A 159 1.29 -9.50 0.26
N TYR A 160 1.56 -10.73 0.70
CA TYR A 160 0.97 -11.32 1.89
C TYR A 160 2.05 -11.53 2.94
N LEU A 161 1.83 -10.97 4.13
CA LEU A 161 2.64 -11.22 5.31
C LEU A 161 1.84 -12.07 6.29
N ILE A 162 2.27 -13.30 6.52
CA ILE A 162 1.54 -14.28 7.34
C ILE A 162 2.26 -14.40 8.68
N SER A 163 1.55 -14.13 9.77
CA SER A 163 2.14 -14.15 11.11
C SER A 163 2.36 -15.57 11.67
N ASN A 164 1.71 -16.56 11.06
CA ASN A 164 1.76 -17.94 11.52
C ASN A 164 3.19 -18.50 11.35
N MET A 165 3.76 -19.01 12.45
CA MET A 165 5.14 -19.54 12.46
C MET A 165 5.29 -20.90 11.78
N ASP A 166 4.16 -21.54 11.42
CA ASP A 166 4.09 -22.81 10.70
C ASP A 166 3.88 -22.63 9.19
N LEU A 167 4.03 -21.41 8.66
CA LEU A 167 3.79 -21.09 7.24
C LEU A 167 4.51 -22.06 6.28
N ARG A 168 5.73 -22.48 6.63
CA ARG A 168 6.53 -23.38 5.79
C ARG A 168 5.88 -24.74 5.54
N LEU A 169 4.96 -25.17 6.42
CA LEU A 169 4.20 -26.42 6.22
C LEU A 169 3.17 -26.30 5.08
N LEU A 170 2.87 -25.09 4.59
CA LEU A 170 2.03 -24.88 3.41
C LEU A 170 2.79 -24.95 2.08
N GLU A 171 4.11 -25.17 2.07
CA GLU A 171 4.93 -25.18 0.84
C GLU A 171 4.33 -26.10 -0.23
N ASP A 172 4.00 -27.33 0.12
CA ASP A 172 3.44 -28.33 -0.80
C ASP A 172 1.98 -28.04 -1.23
N PHE A 173 1.28 -27.16 -0.50
CA PHE A 173 -0.11 -26.79 -0.77
C PHE A 173 -0.24 -25.51 -1.60
N LEU A 174 0.85 -24.76 -1.77
CA LEU A 174 0.87 -23.53 -2.57
C LEU A 174 1.42 -23.82 -3.97
N GLY A 175 0.50 -24.04 -4.91
CA GLY A 175 0.80 -24.35 -6.32
C GLY A 175 1.57 -23.26 -7.08
N SER A 176 1.87 -23.52 -8.34
CA SER A 176 2.57 -22.55 -9.20
C SER A 176 1.71 -21.32 -9.54
N GLU A 177 0.39 -21.34 -9.31
CA GLU A 177 -0.51 -20.20 -9.57
C GLU A 177 -0.28 -18.97 -8.65
N PHE A 178 0.58 -19.07 -7.65
CA PHE A 178 0.90 -17.98 -6.73
C PHE A 178 2.14 -17.23 -7.18
N HIS A 179 1.96 -16.11 -7.91
CA HIS A 179 3.04 -15.21 -8.35
C HIS A 179 3.33 -14.07 -7.36
N CYS A 180 2.48 -13.87 -6.36
CA CYS A 180 2.60 -12.84 -5.32
C CYS A 180 3.73 -13.11 -4.31
N ASN A 181 4.18 -12.05 -3.64
CA ASN A 181 5.16 -12.16 -2.56
C ASN A 181 4.50 -12.67 -1.27
N ILE A 182 4.79 -13.91 -0.87
CA ILE A 182 4.32 -14.51 0.38
C ILE A 182 5.48 -14.58 1.37
N THR A 183 5.42 -13.75 2.40
CA THR A 183 6.41 -13.69 3.48
C THR A 183 5.77 -14.15 4.79
N GLY A 184 6.56 -14.76 5.66
CA GLY A 184 6.13 -15.08 7.01
C GLY A 184 7.29 -15.33 7.95
N PHE A 185 6.99 -16.05 9.03
CA PHE A 185 7.94 -16.27 10.11
C PHE A 185 8.12 -17.77 10.35
N GLN A 186 9.28 -18.13 10.86
CA GLN A 186 9.64 -19.49 11.24
C GLN A 186 10.38 -19.45 12.58
N PHE A 187 9.86 -20.21 13.55
CA PHE A 187 10.53 -20.41 14.84
C PHE A 187 11.19 -21.80 14.92
N VAL A 188 10.54 -22.83 14.37
CA VAL A 188 11.05 -24.21 14.39
C VAL A 188 12.18 -24.37 13.37
N ARG A 189 13.36 -24.78 13.84
CA ARG A 189 14.57 -25.00 13.01
C ARG A 189 14.94 -26.47 12.81
N HIS A 190 14.13 -27.39 13.33
CA HIS A 190 14.40 -28.82 13.27
C HIS A 190 14.01 -29.45 11.92
N THR A 191 14.71 -30.52 11.57
CA THR A 191 14.37 -31.42 10.47
C THR A 191 13.99 -32.79 11.04
N PRO A 192 12.84 -33.38 10.66
CA PRO A 192 11.81 -32.86 9.75
C PRO A 192 11.05 -31.65 10.33
N LEU A 193 10.47 -30.84 9.44
CA LEU A 193 9.61 -29.74 9.85
C LEU A 193 8.31 -30.30 10.41
N ILE A 194 7.95 -29.83 11.60
CA ILE A 194 6.75 -30.20 12.33
C ILE A 194 6.08 -28.93 12.86
N LYS A 195 4.79 -29.03 13.18
CA LYS A 195 4.02 -27.93 13.77
C LYS A 195 4.70 -27.41 15.05
N LEU A 196 4.68 -26.10 15.26
CA LEU A 196 5.25 -25.42 16.42
C LEU A 196 4.85 -26.07 17.75
N ASP A 197 3.57 -26.33 17.96
CA ASP A 197 3.06 -26.93 19.20
C ASP A 197 3.69 -28.32 19.46
N LEU A 198 3.87 -29.11 18.40
CA LEU A 198 4.49 -30.43 18.49
C LEU A 198 6.00 -30.32 18.74
N SER A 199 6.66 -29.36 18.09
CA SER A 199 8.07 -29.06 18.33
C SER A 199 8.31 -28.66 19.78
N LEU A 200 7.48 -27.76 20.32
CA LEU A 200 7.58 -27.32 21.71
C LEU A 200 7.29 -28.47 22.69
N ALA A 201 6.33 -29.35 22.38
CA ALA A 201 6.08 -30.55 23.19
C ALA A 201 7.27 -31.52 23.18
N MET A 202 7.91 -31.72 22.03
CA MET A 202 9.13 -32.53 21.92
C MET A 202 10.30 -31.92 22.70
N GLU A 203 10.49 -30.61 22.61
CA GLU A 203 11.48 -29.90 23.43
C GLU A 203 11.17 -30.03 24.92
N ALA A 204 9.91 -29.89 25.33
CA ALA A 204 9.48 -30.04 26.72
C ALA A 204 9.82 -31.41 27.29
N VAL A 205 9.52 -32.48 26.54
CA VAL A 205 9.90 -33.86 26.89
C VAL A 205 11.42 -33.99 26.99
N GLY A 206 12.15 -33.40 26.03
CA GLY A 206 13.61 -33.39 26.01
C GLY A 206 14.21 -32.69 27.23
N ILE A 207 13.63 -31.57 27.67
CA ILE A 207 14.04 -30.80 28.87
C ILE A 207 13.84 -31.65 30.11
N ILE A 208 12.66 -32.24 30.30
CA ILE A 208 12.36 -33.09 31.46
C ILE A 208 13.30 -34.30 31.48
N GLY A 209 13.42 -35.01 30.36
CA GLY A 209 14.28 -36.18 30.25
C GLY A 209 15.75 -35.86 30.53
N SER A 210 16.28 -34.78 29.94
CA SER A 210 17.67 -34.35 30.17
C SER A 210 17.92 -33.93 31.61
N ALA A 211 16.94 -33.29 32.26
CA ALA A 211 17.05 -32.91 33.67
C ALA A 211 17.11 -34.16 34.56
N LEU A 212 16.24 -35.15 34.33
CA LEU A 212 16.22 -36.41 35.08
C LEU A 212 17.50 -37.23 34.89
N VAL A 213 18.01 -37.35 33.66
CA VAL A 213 19.28 -38.02 33.37
C VAL A 213 20.44 -37.33 34.08
N ALA A 214 20.46 -35.99 34.09
CA ALA A 214 21.50 -35.24 34.78
C ALA A 214 21.42 -35.36 36.31
N LEU A 215 20.21 -35.50 36.88
CA LEU A 215 20.02 -35.81 38.30
C LEU A 215 20.49 -37.24 38.64
N GLN A 216 20.16 -38.21 37.78
CA GLN A 216 20.59 -39.60 37.93
C GLN A 216 22.12 -39.73 37.94
N GLN A 217 22.81 -39.05 37.01
CA GLN A 217 24.28 -39.02 36.97
C GLN A 217 24.91 -38.45 38.25
N ARG A 218 24.19 -37.62 39.00
CA ARG A 218 24.62 -37.04 40.26
C ARG A 218 24.12 -37.80 41.49
N GLN A 219 23.46 -38.94 41.31
CA GLN A 219 22.84 -39.74 42.38
C GLN A 219 21.80 -38.94 43.19
N LEU A 220 21.13 -37.97 42.55
CA LEU A 220 20.08 -37.13 43.15
C LEU A 220 18.71 -37.45 42.54
N GLU A 221 18.29 -38.71 42.60
CA GLU A 221 17.01 -39.13 42.01
C GLU A 221 15.83 -38.56 42.81
N PRO A 222 14.87 -37.89 42.16
CA PRO A 222 13.71 -37.32 42.85
C PRO A 222 12.76 -38.43 43.31
N ARG A 223 12.23 -38.33 44.53
CA ARG A 223 11.30 -39.32 45.08
C ARG A 223 9.90 -39.12 44.52
N THR A 224 9.24 -40.23 44.23
CA THR A 224 7.83 -40.25 43.85
C THR A 224 6.96 -40.04 45.08
N GLN A 225 5.97 -39.15 44.98
CA GLN A 225 5.05 -38.80 46.06
C GLN A 225 3.64 -38.66 45.48
N GLN A 226 2.65 -39.25 46.16
CA GLN A 226 1.23 -38.98 45.88
C GLN A 226 0.84 -37.68 46.61
N LEU A 227 0.14 -36.79 45.92
CA LEU A 227 -0.28 -35.49 46.45
C LEU A 227 -1.80 -35.40 46.41
N LEU A 228 -2.43 -34.94 47.49
CA LEU A 228 -3.85 -34.62 47.53
C LEU A 228 -4.06 -33.11 47.28
N CYS A 229 -4.99 -32.78 46.38
CA CYS A 229 -5.29 -31.38 46.01
C CYS A 229 -5.94 -30.57 47.14
N ASP A 230 -6.71 -31.24 48.00
CA ASP A 230 -7.44 -30.61 49.12
C ASP A 230 -6.62 -30.58 50.42
N ALA A 231 -5.46 -31.23 50.43
CA ALA A 231 -4.49 -31.16 51.52
C ALA A 231 -3.41 -30.11 51.20
N ASP A 232 -2.66 -29.66 52.22
CA ASP A 232 -1.49 -28.80 52.02
C ASP A 232 -0.23 -29.60 51.65
N ASP A 233 -0.41 -30.65 50.84
CA ASP A 233 0.67 -31.48 50.33
C ASP A 233 1.54 -30.69 49.34
N GLN A 234 2.85 -30.85 49.44
CA GLN A 234 3.82 -30.23 48.53
C GLN A 234 4.87 -31.26 48.11
N TRP A 235 5.24 -31.26 46.83
CA TRP A 235 6.32 -32.11 46.36
C TRP A 235 7.67 -31.49 46.70
N ILE A 236 8.36 -32.07 47.69
CA ILE A 236 9.62 -31.55 48.22
C ILE A 236 10.70 -31.52 47.12
N ASP A 237 10.77 -32.58 46.32
CA ASP A 237 11.81 -32.77 45.31
C ASP A 237 11.48 -32.03 43.98
N GLY A 238 10.34 -31.33 43.90
CA GLY A 238 9.99 -30.55 42.72
C GLY A 238 10.94 -29.38 42.44
N MET A 239 11.46 -28.76 43.50
CA MET A 239 12.46 -27.70 43.37
C MET A 239 13.80 -28.23 42.83
N LEU A 240 14.19 -29.44 43.21
CA LEU A 240 15.40 -30.09 42.72
C LEU A 240 15.32 -30.31 41.20
N VAL A 241 14.19 -30.80 40.71
CA VAL A 241 13.93 -31.02 39.28
C VAL A 241 13.91 -29.68 38.53
N LEU A 242 13.20 -28.68 39.05
CA LEU A 242 13.11 -27.34 38.47
C LEU A 242 14.48 -26.67 38.33
N GLU A 243 15.30 -26.71 39.38
CA GLU A 243 16.65 -26.16 39.34
C GLU A 243 17.52 -26.84 38.30
N GLN A 244 17.40 -28.16 38.15
CA GLN A 244 18.17 -28.88 37.17
C GLN A 244 17.72 -28.54 35.75
N MET A 245 16.41 -28.37 35.50
CA MET A 245 15.89 -27.87 34.22
C MET A 245 16.48 -26.50 33.85
N ARG A 246 16.55 -25.57 34.81
CA ARG A 246 17.12 -24.22 34.62
C ARG A 246 18.64 -24.22 34.34
N LYS A 247 19.35 -25.29 34.69
CA LYS A 247 20.80 -25.44 34.47
C LYS A 247 21.13 -26.03 33.10
N LEU A 248 20.14 -26.53 32.35
CA LEU A 248 20.35 -27.09 31.02
C LEU A 248 20.73 -25.99 30.01
N ARG A 249 21.74 -26.27 29.17
CA ARG A 249 22.22 -25.37 28.10
C ARG A 249 22.15 -25.97 26.69
N LYS A 250 22.00 -27.29 26.61
CA LYS A 250 21.90 -28.04 25.36
C LYS A 250 20.92 -29.17 25.59
N LEU A 251 20.02 -29.37 24.65
CA LEU A 251 19.20 -30.57 24.59
C LEU A 251 19.95 -31.58 23.72
N GLY A 252 19.80 -32.88 23.99
CA GLY A 252 20.34 -33.96 23.14
C GLY A 252 19.70 -34.04 21.74
N ILE A 253 18.95 -33.01 21.33
CA ILE A 253 18.28 -32.90 20.04
C ILE A 253 19.20 -32.08 19.13
N LYS A 254 19.50 -32.60 17.93
CA LYS A 254 20.33 -31.87 16.95
C LYS A 254 19.68 -30.52 16.62
N HIS A 255 20.48 -29.46 16.64
CA HIS A 255 20.11 -28.08 16.32
C HIS A 255 19.15 -27.35 17.30
N SER A 256 18.84 -27.88 18.50
CA SER A 256 18.22 -27.05 19.55
C SER A 256 19.27 -26.52 20.53
N VAL A 257 19.48 -25.21 20.46
CA VAL A 257 20.16 -24.47 21.52
C VAL A 257 19.09 -24.00 22.49
N PHE A 258 18.92 -24.72 23.58
CA PHE A 258 18.00 -24.33 24.64
C PHE A 258 18.79 -23.76 25.81
N ASP A 259 18.67 -22.44 26.00
CA ASP A 259 19.23 -21.70 27.14
C ASP A 259 18.06 -20.96 27.81
N ILE A 260 17.90 -21.13 29.13
CA ILE A 260 16.89 -20.42 29.93
C ILE A 260 17.58 -19.24 30.64
N VAL A 261 16.96 -18.07 30.60
CA VAL A 261 17.37 -16.91 31.39
C VAL A 261 17.28 -17.26 32.87
N LYS A 262 18.25 -16.80 33.67
CA LYS A 262 18.21 -16.92 35.13
C LYS A 262 17.26 -15.90 35.76
N ASP A 263 16.02 -15.85 35.30
CA ASP A 263 14.94 -15.05 35.88
C ASP A 263 14.00 -15.94 36.72
N VAL A 264 13.20 -15.31 37.59
CA VAL A 264 12.29 -16.02 38.51
C VAL A 264 11.31 -16.92 37.76
N GLY A 265 10.87 -16.50 36.57
CA GLY A 265 9.92 -17.23 35.71
C GLY A 265 10.55 -18.10 34.61
N GLY A 266 11.87 -18.27 34.60
CA GLY A 266 12.61 -19.13 33.66
C GLY A 266 12.19 -18.99 32.21
N THR A 267 12.44 -17.83 31.60
CA THR A 267 12.12 -17.56 30.19
C THR A 267 13.20 -18.07 29.25
N ARG A 268 12.80 -18.60 28.08
CA ARG A 268 13.76 -18.94 27.01
C ARG A 268 14.60 -17.72 26.64
N LYS A 269 15.93 -17.89 26.58
CA LYS A 269 16.90 -16.86 26.19
C LYS A 269 17.06 -16.80 24.68
N ASP A 270 17.08 -17.97 24.03
CA ASP A 270 17.07 -18.10 22.58
C ASP A 270 15.69 -17.73 22.04
N ASN A 271 15.56 -16.50 21.56
CA ASN A 271 14.33 -15.97 20.99
C ASN A 271 14.60 -15.39 19.61
N SER A 272 15.38 -16.06 18.75
CA SER A 272 15.45 -15.62 17.38
C SER A 272 14.29 -16.17 16.55
N ILE A 273 13.77 -15.34 15.66
CA ILE A 273 12.74 -15.74 14.69
C ILE A 273 13.34 -15.55 13.32
N SER A 274 13.25 -16.57 12.49
CA SER A 274 13.66 -16.48 11.09
C SER A 274 12.50 -15.90 10.26
N GLY A 275 12.79 -14.93 9.42
CA GLY A 275 11.88 -14.49 8.36
C GLY A 275 12.02 -15.42 7.17
N ILE A 276 10.91 -15.83 6.56
CA ILE A 276 10.91 -16.69 5.37
C ILE A 276 10.10 -16.03 4.26
N THR A 277 10.53 -16.22 3.01
CA THR A 277 9.76 -15.80 1.83
C THR A 277 9.65 -16.97 0.85
N ARG A 278 8.51 -17.05 0.18
CA ARG A 278 8.32 -17.95 -0.95
C ARG A 278 9.09 -17.43 -2.16
N LEU A 279 9.85 -18.29 -2.81
CA LEU A 279 10.56 -18.01 -4.04
C LEU A 279 9.70 -18.37 -5.26
N PRO A 280 10.02 -17.85 -6.47
CA PRO A 280 9.27 -18.16 -7.69
C PRO A 280 9.26 -19.64 -8.07
N ASN A 281 10.24 -20.42 -7.60
CA ASN A 281 10.32 -21.87 -7.79
C ASN A 281 9.35 -22.66 -6.87
N GLY A 282 8.60 -21.98 -6.02
CA GLY A 282 7.62 -22.57 -5.11
C GLY A 282 8.12 -22.82 -3.68
N THR A 283 9.43 -22.79 -3.44
CA THR A 283 10.00 -23.15 -2.14
C THR A 283 10.15 -21.97 -1.20
N PHE A 284 10.09 -22.21 0.12
CA PHE A 284 10.39 -21.18 1.11
C PHE A 284 11.89 -21.10 1.39
N SER A 285 12.42 -19.88 1.39
CA SER A 285 13.80 -19.57 1.76
C SER A 285 13.84 -18.59 2.92
N GLU A 286 14.85 -18.74 3.78
CA GLU A 286 15.11 -17.80 4.86
C GLU A 286 15.67 -16.48 4.29
N ILE A 287 15.09 -15.36 4.71
CA ILE A 287 15.50 -14.01 4.29
C ILE A 287 16.33 -13.27 5.34
N GLY A 288 16.25 -13.70 6.59
CA GLY A 288 16.95 -13.07 7.70
C GLY A 288 16.51 -13.58 9.06
N GLU A 289 17.27 -13.19 10.08
CA GLU A 289 17.03 -13.55 11.48
C GLU A 289 16.71 -12.29 12.30
N TRP A 290 15.67 -12.36 13.12
CA TRP A 290 15.30 -11.31 14.07
C TRP A 290 16.03 -11.50 15.39
N ASN A 291 16.69 -10.44 15.86
CA ASN A 291 17.32 -10.42 17.18
C ASN A 291 16.52 -9.52 18.14
N ASP A 292 15.89 -10.13 19.16
CA ASP A 292 15.08 -9.42 20.14
C ASP A 292 15.85 -8.43 21.02
N ILE A 293 17.16 -8.66 21.20
CA ILE A 293 18.04 -7.83 22.04
C ILE A 293 18.32 -6.51 21.35
N ASN A 294 18.72 -6.56 20.08
CA ASN A 294 19.06 -5.39 19.29
C ASN A 294 17.81 -4.75 18.65
N LYS A 295 16.66 -5.44 18.69
CA LYS A 295 15.40 -5.05 18.04
C LYS A 295 15.60 -4.76 16.55
N SER A 296 16.41 -5.57 15.88
CA SER A 296 16.79 -5.39 14.48
C SER A 296 16.80 -6.72 13.73
N TRP A 297 16.55 -6.65 12.43
CA TRP A 297 16.73 -7.76 11.51
C TRP A 297 18.17 -7.83 11.02
N THR A 298 18.70 -9.04 10.89
CA THR A 298 19.91 -9.34 10.12
C THR A 298 19.51 -10.13 8.89
N PHE A 299 19.49 -9.48 7.73
CA PHE A 299 19.04 -10.10 6.48
C PHE A 299 20.19 -10.84 5.78
N ASP A 300 19.84 -11.87 5.00
CA ASP A 300 20.79 -12.53 4.08
C ASP A 300 21.23 -11.51 3.01
N ASN A 301 22.52 -11.50 2.66
CA ASN A 301 23.08 -10.64 1.62
C ASN A 301 22.27 -10.71 0.32
N ARG A 302 21.76 -11.90 -0.04
CA ARG A 302 20.92 -12.06 -1.25
C ARG A 302 19.62 -11.26 -1.18
N TYR A 303 19.01 -11.19 0.00
CA TYR A 303 17.80 -10.41 0.23
C TYR A 303 18.13 -8.92 0.28
N GLU A 304 19.22 -8.54 0.94
CA GLU A 304 19.66 -7.15 1.01
C GLU A 304 20.03 -6.60 -0.36
N GLU A 305 20.77 -7.33 -1.18
CA GLU A 305 21.15 -6.90 -2.54
C GLU A 305 19.92 -6.71 -3.43
N ARG A 306 18.94 -7.63 -3.35
CA ARG A 306 17.69 -7.54 -4.13
C ARG A 306 16.83 -6.35 -3.71
N ASN A 307 16.76 -6.06 -2.40
CA ASN A 307 15.90 -5.02 -1.83
C ASN A 307 16.67 -3.78 -1.39
N LYS A 308 17.88 -3.58 -1.93
CA LYS A 308 18.71 -2.43 -1.58
C LYS A 308 18.09 -1.17 -2.16
N TRP A 309 17.57 -0.33 -1.28
CA TRP A 309 17.13 1.00 -1.65
C TRP A 309 18.31 1.79 -2.22
N ARG A 310 18.12 2.37 -3.42
CA ARG A 310 19.14 3.16 -4.12
C ARG A 310 19.48 4.44 -3.37
N PHE A 311 18.47 5.09 -2.78
CA PHE A 311 18.62 6.34 -2.04
C PHE A 311 18.81 6.10 -0.54
N LYS A 312 19.63 6.92 0.09
CA LYS A 312 19.78 6.91 1.55
C LYS A 312 18.45 7.29 2.19
N VAL A 313 18.06 6.60 3.25
CA VAL A 313 16.86 6.95 4.01
C VAL A 313 17.26 7.88 5.14
N GLY A 314 16.70 9.08 5.17
CA GLY A 314 16.91 10.04 6.24
C GLY A 314 16.21 9.62 7.55
N GLU A 315 16.48 10.33 8.65
CA GLU A 315 15.98 10.01 9.99
C GLU A 315 14.44 9.92 10.10
N ARG A 316 13.70 10.51 9.15
CA ARG A 316 12.24 10.51 9.10
C ARG A 316 11.64 9.35 8.29
N GLY A 317 12.46 8.41 7.81
CA GLY A 317 12.00 7.32 6.94
C GLY A 317 11.68 7.75 5.51
N LEU A 318 12.08 8.96 5.12
CA LEU A 318 11.96 9.49 3.76
C LEU A 318 13.32 9.41 3.05
N PRO A 319 13.36 9.20 1.72
CA PRO A 319 14.60 9.27 0.97
C PRO A 319 15.26 10.65 1.13
N ASP A 320 16.54 10.66 1.48
CA ASP A 320 17.37 11.86 1.46
C ASP A 320 17.91 12.04 0.04
N LEU A 321 17.35 13.00 -0.70
CA LEU A 321 17.70 13.28 -2.09
C LEU A 321 18.85 14.29 -2.22
N ARG A 322 19.39 14.79 -1.10
CA ARG A 322 20.40 15.86 -1.12
C ARG A 322 21.68 15.40 -1.81
N GLY A 323 22.06 16.09 -2.89
CA GLY A 323 23.24 15.79 -3.69
C GLY A 323 23.09 14.59 -4.64
N GLU A 324 21.88 14.02 -4.76
CA GLU A 324 21.61 12.96 -5.74
C GLU A 324 21.39 13.57 -7.13
N LYS A 325 21.71 12.80 -8.18
CA LYS A 325 21.40 13.13 -9.58
C LYS A 325 20.30 12.20 -10.09
N LEU A 326 19.10 12.74 -10.30
CA LEU A 326 17.92 11.99 -10.71
C LEU A 326 17.70 12.08 -12.22
N ARG A 327 17.34 10.96 -12.86
CA ARG A 327 16.91 10.97 -14.26
C ARG A 327 15.39 11.16 -14.31
N ALA A 328 14.94 12.32 -14.78
CA ALA A 328 13.53 12.70 -14.82
C ALA A 328 12.97 12.51 -16.23
N VAL A 329 12.03 11.57 -16.39
CA VAL A 329 11.36 11.32 -17.67
C VAL A 329 10.15 12.24 -17.86
N VAL A 330 10.04 12.87 -19.03
CA VAL A 330 8.96 13.79 -19.37
C VAL A 330 8.25 13.38 -20.66
N TYR A 331 6.97 13.75 -20.75
CA TYR A 331 6.16 13.65 -21.95
C TYR A 331 5.81 15.06 -22.46
N LEU A 332 5.99 15.31 -23.75
CA LEU A 332 5.68 16.59 -24.36
C LEU A 332 4.16 16.80 -24.44
N GLU A 333 3.67 17.78 -23.70
CA GLU A 333 2.26 18.15 -23.69
C GLU A 333 2.11 19.62 -23.28
N GLU A 334 1.43 20.41 -24.12
CA GLU A 334 1.09 21.79 -23.79
C GLU A 334 -0.05 21.84 -22.75
N PRO A 335 0.00 22.70 -21.72
CA PRO A 335 1.05 23.66 -21.36
C PRO A 335 2.04 23.14 -20.29
N PHE A 336 2.10 21.83 -20.07
CA PHE A 336 2.82 21.21 -18.96
C PHE A 336 4.32 21.06 -19.22
N VAL A 337 4.68 20.51 -20.39
CA VAL A 337 6.06 20.32 -20.83
C VAL A 337 6.14 20.60 -22.33
N MET A 338 6.92 21.59 -22.70
CA MET A 338 7.07 22.10 -24.06
C MET A 338 8.56 22.24 -24.36
N ARG A 339 8.95 22.09 -25.63
CA ARG A 339 10.30 22.44 -26.06
C ARG A 339 10.35 23.95 -26.24
N LYS A 340 11.34 24.62 -25.65
CA LYS A 340 11.60 26.04 -25.88
C LYS A 340 11.87 26.27 -27.35
N PHE A 341 11.25 27.30 -27.88
CA PHE A 341 11.51 27.74 -29.24
C PHE A 341 12.92 28.32 -29.35
N GLN A 342 13.86 27.58 -29.92
CA GLN A 342 15.15 28.12 -30.34
C GLN A 342 15.02 28.65 -31.78
N PRO A 343 15.12 29.97 -32.03
CA PRO A 343 15.24 30.46 -33.39
C PRO A 343 16.54 29.92 -33.98
N SER A 344 16.46 29.16 -35.07
CA SER A 344 17.66 28.70 -35.78
C SER A 344 18.45 29.91 -36.27
N LEU A 345 19.59 30.19 -35.62
CA LEU A 345 20.57 31.13 -36.14
C LEU A 345 21.10 30.58 -37.47
N PRO A 346 21.08 31.34 -38.57
CA PRO A 346 21.70 30.92 -39.81
C PRO A 346 23.20 30.72 -39.56
N SER A 347 23.70 29.53 -39.94
CA SER A 347 25.11 29.22 -40.05
C SER A 347 25.78 30.22 -41.00
N ASN A 348 26.41 31.25 -40.42
CA ASN A 348 27.37 32.22 -40.96
C ASN A 348 26.90 33.67 -40.76
N SER A 349 27.32 34.29 -39.65
CA SER A 349 27.82 35.66 -39.72
C SER A 349 28.85 35.91 -38.62
N LYS A 350 30.10 36.08 -39.05
CA LYS A 350 31.05 36.91 -38.31
C LYS A 350 30.55 38.35 -38.43
N SER A 351 30.54 39.06 -37.30
CA SER A 351 30.50 40.52 -37.17
C SER A 351 29.40 41.26 -37.93
N LEU A 352 28.37 41.70 -37.23
CA LEU A 352 27.94 43.10 -37.32
C LEU A 352 27.17 43.49 -36.06
N GLY A 353 27.87 44.17 -35.15
CA GLY A 353 27.21 44.97 -34.14
C GLY A 353 26.57 46.20 -34.80
N LYS A 354 25.43 46.60 -34.22
CA LYS A 354 24.70 47.86 -34.40
C LYS A 354 23.80 48.03 -35.63
N GLN A 355 22.61 48.52 -35.28
CA GLN A 355 21.59 49.23 -36.04
C GLN A 355 20.59 48.41 -36.83
N ILE A 356 19.39 48.23 -36.25
CA ILE A 356 18.14 48.41 -37.00
C ILE A 356 17.17 49.25 -36.15
N LYS A 357 17.00 50.51 -36.54
CA LYS A 357 15.85 51.35 -36.19
C LYS A 357 14.67 50.92 -37.06
N SER A 358 13.48 51.00 -36.47
CA SER A 358 12.15 51.17 -37.09
C SER A 358 12.08 51.07 -38.62
N GLY A 359 11.47 49.99 -39.11
CA GLY A 359 11.11 49.81 -40.51
C GLY A 359 10.47 48.44 -40.74
N ASN A 360 9.15 48.46 -40.96
CA ASN A 360 8.26 47.36 -41.34
C ASN A 360 8.95 46.05 -41.82
N LEU A 361 8.98 45.04 -40.96
CA LEU A 361 9.02 43.64 -41.37
C LEU A 361 7.71 42.98 -40.92
N ASN A 362 6.87 42.62 -41.89
CA ASN A 362 5.72 41.76 -41.68
C ASN A 362 6.22 40.35 -41.36
N ILE A 363 6.47 40.09 -40.08
CA ILE A 363 6.54 38.74 -39.54
C ILE A 363 5.09 38.34 -39.27
N PHE A 364 4.58 37.35 -40.00
CA PHE A 364 3.33 36.68 -39.66
C PHE A 364 3.52 35.90 -38.35
N GLN A 365 3.57 36.63 -37.24
CA GLN A 365 3.26 36.11 -35.92
C GLN A 365 1.75 35.91 -35.90
N GLN A 366 1.30 34.66 -35.91
CA GLN A 366 -0.08 34.34 -35.56
C GLN A 366 -0.23 34.49 -34.03
N GLN A 367 -0.25 35.75 -33.57
CA GLN A 367 -0.64 36.11 -32.21
C GLN A 367 -2.12 35.76 -32.05
N ARG A 368 -2.42 34.69 -31.29
CA ARG A 368 -3.72 34.62 -30.60
C ARG A 368 -3.67 35.68 -29.50
N GLY A 369 -4.14 36.88 -29.82
CA GLY A 369 -4.19 38.00 -28.89
C GLY A 369 -5.11 37.71 -27.71
N TRP A 370 -4.75 38.25 -26.54
CA TRP A 370 -5.64 38.42 -25.41
C TRP A 370 -6.83 39.29 -25.83
N PRO A 371 -8.06 39.06 -25.33
CA PRO A 371 -9.20 39.94 -25.59
C PRO A 371 -8.89 41.36 -25.11
N SER A 372 -9.13 42.35 -25.96
CA SER A 372 -8.89 43.76 -25.65
C SER A 372 -9.71 44.21 -24.42
N GLY A 373 -9.06 44.45 -23.29
CA GLY A 373 -9.70 45.06 -22.10
C GLY A 373 -9.18 44.61 -20.74
N GLU A 374 -8.41 43.52 -20.65
CA GLU A 374 -7.81 43.07 -19.39
C GLU A 374 -6.35 43.47 -19.27
N GLN A 375 -5.98 44.10 -18.16
CA GLN A 375 -4.59 44.41 -17.84
C GLN A 375 -3.81 43.11 -17.67
N GLN A 376 -2.74 42.94 -18.47
CA GLN A 376 -1.74 41.91 -18.29
C GLN A 376 -1.15 42.02 -16.86
N PRO A 377 -1.14 40.94 -16.05
CA PRO A 377 -0.41 40.97 -14.80
C PRO A 377 1.09 41.13 -15.11
N SER A 378 1.74 42.09 -14.45
CA SER A 378 3.18 42.32 -14.58
C SER A 378 3.95 41.14 -14.01
N PHE A 379 4.55 40.32 -14.86
CA PHE A 379 5.60 39.39 -14.45
C PHE A 379 6.93 40.13 -14.48
N GLU A 380 7.63 40.17 -13.34
CA GLU A 380 9.01 40.66 -13.29
C GLU A 380 9.89 39.79 -14.19
N GLU A 381 10.55 40.41 -15.16
CA GLU A 381 11.62 39.77 -15.94
C GLU A 381 12.78 39.45 -14.99
N ILE A 382 12.92 38.17 -14.65
CA ILE A 382 14.11 37.68 -13.95
C ILE A 382 15.26 37.73 -14.96
N ASN A 383 16.25 38.59 -14.68
CA ASN A 383 17.49 38.66 -15.43
C ASN A 383 18.19 37.29 -15.43
N ASN A 384 18.18 36.60 -16.57
CA ASN A 384 18.94 35.37 -16.76
C ASN A 384 20.36 35.73 -17.20
N GLU A 385 21.27 35.86 -16.23
CA GLU A 385 22.71 35.70 -16.47
C GLU A 385 23.13 34.27 -16.09
N GLU A 386 23.65 33.57 -17.10
CA GLU A 386 24.52 32.39 -17.07
C GLU A 386 24.03 31.10 -16.36
N ILE A 387 23.74 30.06 -17.18
CA ILE A 387 24.41 28.74 -17.21
C ILE A 387 23.86 28.00 -18.44
N GLU A 388 24.72 27.61 -19.39
CA GLU A 388 24.40 26.63 -20.44
C GLU A 388 24.16 25.26 -19.78
N ASP A 389 22.92 25.00 -19.37
CA ASP A 389 22.46 23.69 -18.91
C ASP A 389 21.60 23.07 -20.02
N ASP A 390 21.82 21.80 -20.35
CA ASP A 390 21.01 21.01 -21.29
C ASP A 390 19.53 20.96 -20.87
N ASN A 391 19.27 21.13 -19.57
CA ASN A 391 17.94 21.30 -18.97
C ASN A 391 17.21 22.61 -19.39
N SER A 392 17.88 23.52 -20.11
CA SER A 392 17.29 24.77 -20.60
C SER A 392 16.39 24.58 -21.83
N LEU A 393 16.40 23.40 -22.46
CA LEU A 393 15.63 23.10 -23.68
C LEU A 393 14.11 23.02 -23.44
N TYR A 394 13.67 22.73 -22.21
CA TYR A 394 12.25 22.51 -21.91
C TYR A 394 11.67 23.66 -21.05
N GLU A 395 10.39 23.93 -21.24
CA GLU A 395 9.60 24.90 -20.46
C GLU A 395 8.19 24.36 -20.19
N GLY A 396 7.46 25.00 -19.28
CA GLY A 396 6.08 24.61 -18.93
C GLY A 396 5.90 24.37 -17.44
N PHE A 397 4.64 24.22 -17.03
CA PHE A 397 4.26 24.14 -15.62
C PHE A 397 4.99 23.03 -14.86
N CYS A 398 5.14 21.84 -15.45
CA CYS A 398 5.81 20.71 -14.82
C CYS A 398 7.33 20.93 -14.69
N ILE A 399 7.94 21.62 -15.64
CA ILE A 399 9.37 21.94 -15.61
C ILE A 399 9.69 22.95 -14.51
N ASP A 400 8.85 23.97 -14.36
CA ASP A 400 9.00 24.95 -13.28
C ASP A 400 8.78 24.31 -11.90
N LEU A 401 7.78 23.42 -11.79
CA LEU A 401 7.56 22.63 -10.58
C LEU A 401 8.79 21.77 -10.22
N LEU A 402 9.38 21.08 -11.20
CA LEU A 402 10.60 20.28 -11.00
C LEU A 402 11.77 21.15 -10.54
N ARG A 403 11.95 22.34 -11.12
CA ARG A 403 13.00 23.28 -10.75
C ARG A 403 12.86 23.73 -9.29
N GLU A 404 11.66 24.06 -8.85
CA GLU A 404 11.40 24.44 -7.46
C GLU A 404 11.57 23.27 -6.49
N MET A 405 11.13 22.06 -6.85
CA MET A 405 11.39 20.86 -6.05
C MET A 405 12.89 20.58 -5.91
N ALA A 406 13.67 20.70 -6.99
CA ALA A 406 15.11 20.49 -7.00
C ALA A 406 15.84 21.47 -6.06
N LYS A 407 15.43 22.75 -6.06
CA LYS A 407 15.96 23.76 -5.13
C LYS A 407 15.62 23.47 -3.68
N LEU A 408 14.36 23.10 -3.39
CA LEU A 408 13.88 22.85 -2.03
C LEU A 408 14.48 21.58 -1.41
N LEU A 409 14.62 20.52 -2.20
CA LEU A 409 15.12 19.21 -1.76
C LEU A 409 16.64 19.03 -2.03
N ASN A 410 17.26 20.00 -2.70
CA ASN A 410 18.69 20.08 -3.01
C ASN A 410 19.22 18.85 -3.79
N PHE A 411 18.50 18.45 -4.84
CA PHE A 411 18.93 17.42 -5.79
C PHE A 411 19.18 18.01 -7.17
N THR A 412 19.96 17.31 -7.98
CA THR A 412 20.20 17.64 -9.40
C THR A 412 19.44 16.68 -10.28
N TYR A 413 19.10 17.08 -11.51
CA TYR A 413 18.35 16.22 -12.42
C TYR A 413 18.78 16.35 -13.86
N GLU A 414 18.47 15.33 -14.65
CA GLU A 414 18.62 15.28 -16.10
C GLU A 414 17.26 14.97 -16.71
N LEU A 415 16.80 15.82 -17.62
CA LEU A 415 15.54 15.63 -18.31
C LEU A 415 15.72 14.70 -19.51
N VAL A 416 14.85 13.70 -19.61
CA VAL A 416 14.79 12.79 -20.75
C VAL A 416 13.37 12.68 -21.26
N GLU A 417 13.19 12.85 -22.55
CA GLU A 417 11.89 12.64 -23.19
C GLU A 417 11.61 11.15 -23.35
N VAL A 418 10.35 10.73 -23.17
CA VAL A 418 9.96 9.34 -23.38
C VAL A 418 10.03 8.96 -24.87
N ASP A 419 10.78 7.90 -25.21
CA ASP A 419 11.11 7.55 -26.60
C ASP A 419 9.88 7.19 -27.47
N ASP A 420 8.89 6.52 -26.89
CA ASP A 420 7.71 6.03 -27.59
C ASP A 420 6.52 7.00 -27.60
N GLY A 421 6.67 8.17 -26.95
CA GLY A 421 5.61 9.18 -26.88
C GLY A 421 4.32 8.67 -26.21
N ALA A 422 4.41 7.70 -25.30
CA ALA A 422 3.25 7.16 -24.59
C ALA A 422 3.29 7.44 -23.09
N TYR A 423 2.12 7.62 -22.48
CA TYR A 423 2.01 7.68 -21.03
C TYR A 423 2.28 6.31 -20.37
N GLY A 424 1.88 5.24 -21.03
CA GLY A 424 2.01 3.87 -20.55
C GLY A 424 0.67 3.14 -20.49
N VAL A 425 0.64 2.03 -21.22
CA VAL A 425 -0.44 1.06 -21.37
C VAL A 425 0.17 -0.32 -21.13
N GLU A 426 -0.55 -1.15 -20.39
CA GLU A 426 -0.20 -2.53 -20.10
C GLU A 426 -0.54 -3.43 -21.30
N ASP A 427 0.37 -4.30 -21.69
CA ASP A 427 0.10 -5.37 -22.66
C ASP A 427 -0.59 -6.59 -22.01
N GLU A 428 -1.01 -7.57 -22.81
CA GLU A 428 -1.64 -8.80 -22.30
C GLU A 428 -0.70 -9.66 -21.43
N TYR A 429 0.61 -9.39 -21.48
CA TYR A 429 1.66 -10.10 -20.76
C TYR A 429 2.13 -9.35 -19.50
N GLY A 430 1.52 -8.20 -19.16
CA GLY A 430 1.84 -7.38 -17.99
C GLY A 430 3.04 -6.43 -18.16
N HIS A 431 3.59 -6.27 -19.37
CA HIS A 431 4.62 -5.28 -19.67
C HIS A 431 4.00 -3.91 -19.94
N TRP A 432 4.70 -2.88 -19.50
CA TRP A 432 4.31 -1.50 -19.69
C TRP A 432 5.21 -0.80 -20.71
N ASN A 433 4.60 -0.04 -21.60
CA ASN A 433 5.29 0.94 -22.44
C ASN A 433 5.25 2.35 -21.80
N GLY A 434 5.72 3.36 -22.50
CA GLY A 434 5.61 4.75 -22.09
C GLY A 434 6.39 5.12 -20.83
N ILE A 435 5.98 6.24 -20.24
CA ILE A 435 6.51 6.72 -18.95
C ILE A 435 6.45 5.60 -17.89
N ILE A 436 5.33 4.90 -17.79
CA ILE A 436 5.16 3.82 -16.79
C ILE A 436 6.19 2.71 -17.01
N GLY A 437 6.40 2.28 -18.25
CA GLY A 437 7.38 1.24 -18.58
C GLY A 437 8.81 1.63 -18.24
N VAL A 438 9.21 2.87 -18.59
CA VAL A 438 10.54 3.41 -18.29
C VAL A 438 10.79 3.48 -16.78
N LEU A 439 9.77 3.89 -16.00
CA LEU A 439 9.84 3.89 -14.53
C LEU A 439 9.87 2.47 -13.94
N GLN A 440 9.06 1.55 -14.47
CA GLN A 440 9.01 0.16 -14.02
C GLN A 440 10.34 -0.57 -14.24
N ARG A 441 11.05 -0.27 -15.34
CA ARG A 441 12.38 -0.82 -15.64
C ARG A 441 13.52 -0.08 -14.95
N HIS A 442 13.22 0.94 -14.14
CA HIS A 442 14.21 1.80 -13.49
C HIS A 442 15.18 2.50 -14.45
N GLU A 443 14.73 2.75 -15.68
CA GLU A 443 15.48 3.55 -16.65
C GLU A 443 15.41 5.05 -16.30
N ALA A 444 14.33 5.49 -15.65
CA ALA A 444 14.19 6.81 -15.05
C ALA A 444 13.83 6.69 -13.57
N ASP A 445 14.19 7.69 -12.76
CA ASP A 445 13.97 7.71 -11.31
C ASP A 445 12.62 8.37 -10.94
N LEU A 446 12.12 9.24 -11.81
CA LEU A 446 11.02 10.17 -11.53
C LEU A 446 10.37 10.57 -12.85
N SER A 447 9.06 10.81 -12.87
CA SER A 447 8.40 11.50 -13.98
C SER A 447 7.68 12.75 -13.52
N VAL A 448 7.86 13.84 -14.27
CA VAL A 448 7.13 15.10 -14.05
C VAL A 448 6.35 15.44 -15.31
N SER A 449 5.18 14.82 -15.44
CA SER A 449 4.27 14.97 -16.58
C SER A 449 2.82 15.03 -16.08
N ALA A 450 1.86 15.42 -16.92
CA ALA A 450 0.43 15.39 -16.57
C ALA A 450 -0.14 13.96 -16.64
N LEU A 451 0.43 13.06 -15.84
CA LEU A 451 0.08 11.65 -15.85
C LEU A 451 -1.16 11.38 -14.98
N THR A 452 -2.23 10.91 -15.62
CA THR A 452 -3.45 10.50 -14.89
C THR A 452 -3.18 9.31 -13.97
N ILE A 453 -3.54 9.46 -12.69
CA ILE A 453 -3.48 8.42 -11.68
C ILE A 453 -4.61 7.41 -11.93
N THR A 454 -4.25 6.19 -12.32
CA THR A 454 -5.20 5.07 -12.50
C THR A 454 -4.78 3.88 -11.64
N TYR A 455 -5.73 2.98 -11.36
CA TYR A 455 -5.48 1.79 -10.54
C TYR A 455 -4.39 0.88 -11.12
N SER A 456 -4.40 0.64 -12.43
CA SER A 456 -3.40 -0.19 -13.11
C SER A 456 -2.00 0.40 -12.97
N ARG A 457 -1.85 1.72 -13.13
CA ARG A 457 -0.56 2.42 -12.99
C ARG A 457 -0.04 2.42 -11.55
N VAL A 458 -0.91 2.68 -10.57
CA VAL A 458 -0.54 2.65 -9.14
C VAL A 458 -0.03 1.28 -8.70
N SER A 459 -0.41 0.20 -9.41
CA SER A 459 0.06 -1.14 -9.06
C SER A 459 1.51 -1.43 -9.45
N VAL A 460 2.10 -0.61 -10.32
CA VAL A 460 3.47 -0.79 -10.82
C VAL A 460 4.40 0.39 -10.52
N VAL A 461 3.86 1.58 -10.27
CA VAL A 461 4.62 2.77 -9.86
C VAL A 461 3.90 3.51 -8.74
N ASP A 462 4.68 4.13 -7.85
CA ASP A 462 4.15 4.99 -6.80
C ASP A 462 3.84 6.41 -7.34
N PHE A 463 2.75 6.99 -6.87
CA PHE A 463 2.34 8.36 -7.20
C PHE A 463 2.42 9.28 -5.98
N THR A 464 2.71 10.55 -6.23
CA THR A 464 2.51 11.62 -5.25
C THR A 464 1.03 11.92 -5.08
N LEU A 465 0.71 12.84 -4.16
CA LEU A 465 -0.61 13.45 -4.16
C LEU A 465 -0.85 14.18 -5.50
N PRO A 466 -2.09 14.17 -6.02
CA PRO A 466 -2.40 14.88 -7.24
C PRO A 466 -2.20 16.39 -7.02
N PHE A 467 -1.47 17.04 -7.93
CA PHE A 467 -1.26 18.49 -7.90
C PHE A 467 -2.37 19.27 -8.63
N MET A 468 -3.18 18.59 -9.44
CA MET A 468 -4.29 19.18 -10.20
C MET A 468 -5.48 18.20 -10.26
N HIS A 469 -6.70 18.73 -10.16
CA HIS A 469 -7.94 17.99 -10.38
C HIS A 469 -8.55 18.41 -11.71
N LEU A 470 -8.66 17.48 -12.67
CA LEU A 470 -9.35 17.72 -13.94
C LEU A 470 -10.56 16.79 -14.10
N GLY A 471 -11.57 17.29 -14.81
CA GLY A 471 -12.73 16.51 -15.28
C GLY A 471 -12.74 16.40 -16.81
N ILE A 472 -13.54 15.47 -17.33
CA ILE A 472 -13.71 15.29 -18.77
C ILE A 472 -14.70 16.35 -19.27
N ALA A 473 -14.31 17.09 -20.32
CA ALA A 473 -15.17 18.07 -20.99
C ALA A 473 -15.16 17.82 -22.50
N ILE A 474 -16.25 18.17 -23.18
CA ILE A 474 -16.37 18.07 -24.64
C ILE A 474 -16.11 19.46 -25.23
N LEU A 475 -15.07 19.58 -26.06
CA LEU A 475 -14.81 20.78 -26.83
C LEU A 475 -15.54 20.71 -28.16
N LEU A 476 -16.53 21.58 -28.36
CA LEU A 476 -17.22 21.74 -29.63
C LEU A 476 -16.75 23.03 -30.28
N ARG A 477 -16.48 22.97 -31.59
CA ARG A 477 -16.24 24.18 -32.37
C ARG A 477 -17.47 25.08 -32.22
N ARG A 478 -17.26 26.30 -31.74
CA ARG A 478 -18.29 27.34 -31.79
C ARG A 478 -18.70 27.48 -33.26
N GLY A 479 -19.98 27.23 -33.56
CA GLY A 479 -20.50 27.32 -34.92
C GLY A 479 -20.12 28.67 -35.51
N MET A 480 -19.52 28.66 -36.71
CA MET A 480 -19.06 29.86 -37.37
C MET A 480 -20.27 30.56 -38.00
N GLY A 481 -20.97 31.31 -37.16
CA GLY A 481 -22.16 32.08 -37.46
C GLY A 481 -22.61 32.72 -36.16
N THR A 482 -22.43 34.04 -36.08
CA THR A 482 -22.75 34.93 -34.95
C THR A 482 -21.77 34.89 -33.75
N ASP A 483 -20.62 35.51 -33.97
CA ASP A 483 -19.97 36.24 -32.89
C ASP A 483 -20.87 37.43 -32.52
N ASP A 484 -21.31 37.41 -31.26
CA ASP A 484 -21.81 38.50 -30.41
C ASP A 484 -23.16 38.14 -29.76
N GLY A 485 -23.10 37.66 -28.52
CA GLY A 485 -24.10 37.91 -27.47
C GLY A 485 -25.58 37.55 -27.66
N GLU A 486 -26.04 36.98 -28.77
CA GLU A 486 -27.48 36.82 -29.04
C GLU A 486 -27.94 35.36 -28.96
N ARG A 487 -28.86 35.15 -28.01
CA ARG A 487 -29.66 33.94 -27.79
C ARG A 487 -30.13 33.34 -29.11
N ILE A 488 -30.06 32.00 -29.23
CA ILE A 488 -30.88 31.12 -30.10
C ILE A 488 -31.75 31.89 -31.11
N SER A 489 -31.12 32.47 -32.11
CA SER A 489 -31.77 33.15 -33.23
C SER A 489 -31.17 32.56 -34.48
N ALA A 490 -32.00 31.92 -35.28
CA ALA A 490 -31.61 31.30 -36.53
C ALA A 490 -30.79 32.28 -37.40
N PRO A 491 -29.77 31.80 -38.14
CA PRO A 491 -28.93 32.64 -38.99
C PRO A 491 -29.83 33.31 -40.04
N GLY A 492 -30.00 34.63 -39.95
CA GLY A 492 -30.90 35.39 -40.83
C GLY A 492 -32.20 35.86 -40.16
N ALA A 493 -32.21 36.11 -38.85
CA ALA A 493 -33.30 36.80 -38.16
C ALA A 493 -33.43 38.26 -38.66
N ASN A 494 -33.88 38.42 -39.90
CA ASN A 494 -34.45 39.63 -40.42
C ASN A 494 -35.68 39.97 -39.55
N PHE A 495 -36.00 41.26 -39.38
CA PHE A 495 -37.17 41.74 -38.60
C PHE A 495 -38.50 41.01 -38.89
N PHE A 496 -38.62 40.31 -40.03
CA PHE A 496 -39.77 39.55 -40.48
C PHE A 496 -39.68 38.03 -40.29
N THR A 497 -38.79 37.51 -39.44
CA THR A 497 -38.71 36.05 -39.14
C THR A 497 -40.04 35.51 -38.61
N PHE A 498 -40.83 36.34 -37.93
CA PHE A 498 -42.19 35.97 -37.49
C PHE A 498 -43.17 35.73 -38.64
N MET A 499 -42.91 36.24 -39.84
CA MET A 499 -43.75 36.05 -41.03
C MET A 499 -43.44 34.75 -41.78
N GLU A 500 -42.28 34.13 -41.55
CA GLU A 500 -41.85 32.88 -42.21
C GLU A 500 -42.78 31.66 -42.03
N PRO A 501 -43.50 31.46 -40.91
CA PRO A 501 -44.36 30.30 -40.72
C PRO A 501 -45.52 30.22 -41.72
N LEU A 502 -45.89 31.33 -42.37
CA LEU A 502 -47.04 31.46 -43.28
C LEU A 502 -46.58 32.05 -44.61
N SER A 503 -47.03 31.47 -45.73
CA SER A 503 -46.65 31.99 -47.06
C SER A 503 -47.22 33.40 -47.30
N LEU A 504 -46.54 34.19 -48.13
CA LEU A 504 -46.97 35.54 -48.53
C LEU A 504 -48.42 35.56 -49.07
N SER A 505 -48.83 34.49 -49.76
CA SER A 505 -50.20 34.32 -50.25
C SER A 505 -51.25 34.30 -49.13
N VAL A 506 -50.96 33.67 -47.99
CA VAL A 506 -51.88 33.61 -46.84
C VAL A 506 -51.96 34.97 -46.15
N TRP A 507 -50.84 35.67 -46.03
CA TRP A 507 -50.82 37.04 -45.50
C TRP A 507 -51.65 38.01 -46.36
N MET A 508 -51.50 37.95 -47.69
CA MET A 508 -52.31 38.76 -48.61
C MET A 508 -53.79 38.39 -48.53
N ALA A 509 -54.12 37.10 -48.43
CA ALA A 509 -55.50 36.64 -48.28
C ALA A 509 -56.13 37.12 -46.96
N LEU A 510 -55.39 37.09 -45.85
CA LEU A 510 -55.83 37.59 -44.56
C LEU A 510 -56.11 39.10 -44.59
N GLY A 511 -55.24 39.87 -45.25
CA GLY A 511 -55.42 41.32 -45.45
C GLY A 511 -56.67 41.65 -46.29
N ILE A 512 -56.88 40.92 -47.40
CA ILE A 512 -58.07 41.10 -48.25
C ILE A 512 -59.34 40.72 -47.49
N ALA A 513 -59.33 39.61 -46.76
CA ALA A 513 -60.47 39.17 -45.95
C ALA A 513 -60.83 40.20 -44.87
N TYR A 514 -59.82 40.78 -44.20
CA TYR A 514 -60.02 41.83 -43.20
C TYR A 514 -60.69 43.07 -43.79
N ILE A 515 -60.22 43.56 -44.94
CA ILE A 515 -60.83 44.70 -45.64
C ILE A 515 -62.26 44.35 -46.08
N GLY A 516 -62.49 43.13 -46.57
CA GLY A 516 -63.81 42.61 -46.91
C GLY A 516 -64.78 42.69 -45.74
N VAL A 517 -64.42 42.13 -44.58
CA VAL A 517 -65.24 42.20 -43.36
C VAL A 517 -65.45 43.64 -42.89
N ALA A 518 -64.41 44.48 -42.90
CA ALA A 518 -64.54 45.88 -42.52
C ALA A 518 -65.53 46.65 -43.42
N SER A 519 -65.48 46.40 -44.73
CA SER A 519 -66.41 47.01 -45.70
C SER A 519 -67.85 46.53 -45.56
N THR A 520 -68.08 45.23 -45.33
CA THR A 520 -69.43 44.70 -45.11
C THR A 520 -69.98 45.21 -43.79
N MET A 521 -69.16 45.30 -42.74
CA MET A 521 -69.55 45.86 -41.46
C MET A 521 -69.86 47.36 -41.57
N TRP A 522 -69.08 48.14 -42.34
CA TRP A 522 -69.37 49.54 -42.64
C TRP A 522 -70.68 49.73 -43.43
N LEU A 523 -70.94 48.87 -44.43
CA LEU A 523 -72.20 48.87 -45.18
C LEU A 523 -73.39 48.49 -44.28
N LEU A 524 -73.23 47.49 -43.41
CA LEU A 524 -74.25 47.09 -42.44
C LEU A 524 -74.53 48.22 -41.44
N ALA A 525 -73.51 48.90 -40.92
CA ALA A 525 -73.67 50.07 -40.04
C ALA A 525 -74.38 51.25 -40.75
N LYS A 526 -74.18 51.40 -42.06
CA LYS A 526 -74.88 52.40 -42.89
C LYS A 526 -76.32 52.03 -43.23
N CYS A 527 -76.62 50.73 -43.34
CA CYS A 527 -77.94 50.23 -43.68
C CYS A 527 -78.79 49.86 -42.45
N SER A 528 -78.20 49.75 -41.25
CA SER A 528 -78.94 49.45 -40.02
C SER A 528 -79.58 50.73 -39.47
N PRO A 529 -80.92 50.77 -39.30
CA PRO A 529 -81.63 51.95 -38.80
C PRO A 529 -81.53 52.15 -37.28
N TYR A 530 -80.81 51.29 -36.54
CA TYR A 530 -80.71 51.34 -35.07
C TYR A 530 -79.38 51.90 -34.54
N GLU A 531 -78.36 52.11 -35.38
CA GLU A 531 -77.06 52.69 -34.96
C GLU A 531 -76.96 54.22 -35.17
N TRP A 532 -77.96 54.85 -35.78
CA TRP A 532 -78.02 56.31 -36.05
C TRP A 532 -78.86 57.09 -35.03
N GLN A 533 -79.24 56.47 -33.92
CA GLN A 533 -79.78 57.13 -32.71
C GLN A 533 -78.71 57.09 -31.62
#